data_AF-A0AAP5YD00-F1
#
_entry.id   AF-A0AAP5YD00-F1
#
_cell.length_a   1.000
_cell.length_b   1.000
_cell.length_c   1.000
_cell.angle_alpha   90.00
_cell.angle_beta   90.00
_cell.angle_gamma   90.00
#
_symmetry.space_group_name_H-M   'P 1'
#
loop_
_entity.id
_entity.type
_entity.pdbx_description
1 polymer ?
#
loop_
_entity_poly.entity_id
_entity_poly.type
_entity_poly.pdbx_seq_one_letter_code
_entity_poly.pdbx_strand_id
1 'polypeptide(L)'
;MSFDPIAATESAKKVRALRKGKNYKKRTSKLEPFRAEIAKMYTSGASLELIALHLETKHKQYAARSTILRYLHSIGVTRHG
;
A
#
# COMPACT_ATOMS: atom_id res chain seq x y z
N MET A 1 45.82 13.39 -5.14
CA MET A 1 44.57 13.75 -4.44
C MET A 1 44.23 12.63 -3.48
N SER A 2 44.04 12.91 -2.18
CA SER A 2 43.62 11.91 -1.20
C SER A 2 42.10 11.70 -1.30
N PHE A 3 41.66 10.46 -1.39
CA PHE A 3 40.25 10.12 -1.38
C PHE A 3 39.68 10.27 0.04
N ASP A 4 38.67 11.15 0.20
CA ASP A 4 37.93 11.31 1.46
C ASP A 4 36.60 10.51 1.39
N PRO A 5 36.50 9.38 2.11
CA PRO A 5 35.31 8.54 2.09
C PRO A 5 34.08 9.20 2.73
N ILE A 6 34.26 10.16 3.63
CA ILE A 6 33.16 10.83 4.35
C ILE A 6 32.48 11.83 3.41
N ALA A 7 33.26 12.71 2.76
CA ALA A 7 32.74 13.62 1.76
C ALA A 7 32.09 12.89 0.56
N ALA A 8 32.65 11.76 0.14
CA ALA A 8 32.08 10.92 -0.92
C ALA A 8 30.73 10.31 -0.51
N THR A 9 30.57 9.87 0.74
CA THR A 9 29.30 9.30 1.21
C THR A 9 28.23 10.36 1.45
N GLU A 10 28.58 11.55 1.93
CA GLU A 10 27.63 12.66 2.09
C GLU A 10 27.09 13.18 0.77
N SER A 11 27.96 13.36 -0.23
CA SER A 11 27.55 13.73 -1.59
C SER A 11 26.64 12.66 -2.21
N ALA A 12 26.97 11.37 -2.04
CA ALA A 12 26.12 10.27 -2.49
C ALA A 12 24.73 10.25 -1.81
N LYS A 13 24.63 10.55 -0.51
CA LYS A 13 23.35 10.68 0.22
C LYS A 13 22.48 11.80 -0.36
N LYS A 14 23.06 12.97 -0.64
CA LYS A 14 22.36 14.11 -1.25
C LYS A 14 21.83 13.76 -2.65
N VAL A 15 22.65 13.10 -3.48
CA VAL A 15 22.25 12.62 -4.81
C VAL A 15 21.12 11.57 -4.72
N ARG A 16 21.21 10.64 -3.77
CA ARG A 16 20.17 9.60 -3.54
C ARG A 16 18.83 10.21 -3.13
N ALA A 17 18.83 11.20 -2.25
CA ALA A 17 17.62 11.90 -1.82
C ALA A 17 16.94 12.62 -3.00
N LEU A 18 17.72 13.34 -3.81
CA LEU A 18 17.24 14.01 -5.02
C LEU A 18 16.66 13.02 -6.05
N ARG A 19 17.27 11.82 -6.20
CA ARG A 19 16.75 10.77 -7.10
C ARG A 19 15.45 10.14 -6.60
N LYS A 20 15.32 9.91 -5.28
CA LYS A 20 14.10 9.34 -4.70
C LYS A 20 12.91 10.30 -4.74
N GLY A 21 13.16 11.60 -4.56
CA GLY A 21 12.10 12.61 -4.50
C GLY A 21 11.53 13.03 -5.87
N LYS A 22 12.30 12.94 -6.94
CA LYS A 22 11.95 13.63 -8.20
C LYS A 22 10.78 13.03 -8.99
N ASN A 23 10.42 11.75 -8.82
CA ASN A 23 9.37 11.12 -9.64
C ASN A 23 8.53 10.02 -8.93
N TYR A 24 8.67 9.82 -7.61
CA TYR A 24 7.87 8.81 -6.94
C TYR A 24 6.44 9.31 -6.69
N LYS A 25 5.51 8.94 -7.56
CA LYS A 25 4.07 8.98 -7.28
C LYS A 25 3.66 7.62 -6.76
N LYS A 26 3.16 7.55 -5.52
CA LYS A 26 2.60 6.31 -4.97
C LYS A 26 1.47 5.87 -5.89
N ARG A 27 1.58 4.66 -6.44
CA ARG A 27 0.51 4.08 -7.27
C ARG A 27 -0.72 3.90 -6.38
N THR A 28 -1.87 4.35 -6.87
CA THR A 28 -3.16 4.05 -6.24
C THR A 28 -3.39 2.55 -6.27
N SER A 29 -3.95 2.02 -5.18
CA SER A 29 -4.28 0.60 -5.11
C SER A 29 -5.36 0.28 -6.14
N LYS A 30 -5.32 -0.91 -6.74
CA LYS A 30 -6.45 -1.42 -7.55
C LYS A 30 -7.72 -1.61 -6.72
N LEU A 31 -7.59 -1.63 -5.39
CA LEU A 31 -8.70 -1.73 -4.45
C LEU A 31 -9.30 -0.36 -4.08
N GLU A 32 -8.68 0.75 -4.51
CA GLU A 32 -9.16 2.11 -4.18
C GLU A 32 -10.60 2.37 -4.65
N PRO A 33 -11.03 1.94 -5.87
CA PRO A 33 -12.42 2.11 -6.30
C PRO A 33 -13.44 1.42 -5.38
N PHE A 34 -13.04 0.36 -4.68
CA PHE A 34 -13.92 -0.47 -3.84
C PHE A 34 -13.73 -0.19 -2.34
N ARG A 35 -13.07 0.92 -1.99
CA ARG A 35 -12.72 1.28 -0.61
C ARG A 35 -13.92 1.20 0.34
N ALA A 36 -15.03 1.83 -0.03
CA ALA A 36 -16.22 1.92 0.82
C ALA A 36 -16.84 0.53 1.07
N GLU A 37 -16.93 -0.31 0.03
CA GLU A 37 -17.47 -1.67 0.13
C GLU A 37 -16.59 -2.55 1.02
N ILE A 38 -15.27 -2.58 0.75
CA ILE A 38 -14.31 -3.38 1.51
C ILE A 38 -14.32 -2.98 2.98
N ALA A 39 -14.30 -1.67 3.27
CA ALA A 39 -14.33 -1.16 4.63
C ALA A 39 -15.62 -1.56 5.35
N LYS A 40 -16.78 -1.35 4.72
CA LYS A 40 -18.09 -1.67 5.30
C LYS A 40 -18.22 -3.16 5.62
N MET A 41 -17.84 -4.03 4.69
CA MET A 41 -17.86 -5.48 4.91
C MET A 41 -16.92 -5.90 6.05
N TYR A 42 -15.73 -5.32 6.10
CA TYR A 42 -14.76 -5.66 7.14
C TYR A 42 -15.22 -5.23 8.54
N THR A 43 -15.77 -4.02 8.65
CA THR A 43 -16.34 -3.48 9.90
C THR A 43 -17.60 -4.22 10.33
N SER A 44 -18.38 -4.77 9.39
CA SER A 44 -19.59 -5.54 9.70
C SER A 44 -19.30 -6.99 10.10
N GLY A 45 -18.04 -7.39 10.25
CA GLY A 45 -17.69 -8.74 10.69
C GLY A 45 -17.41 -9.74 9.55
N ALA A 46 -17.44 -9.35 8.27
CA ALA A 46 -17.11 -10.26 7.17
C ALA A 46 -15.63 -10.70 7.22
N SER A 47 -15.38 -11.98 6.97
CA SER A 47 -14.01 -12.51 6.87
C SER A 47 -13.31 -11.99 5.61
N LEU A 48 -11.98 -11.99 5.60
CA LEU A 48 -11.19 -11.60 4.42
C LEU A 48 -11.47 -12.49 3.20
N GLU A 49 -11.88 -13.74 3.42
CA GLU A 49 -12.26 -14.68 2.35
C GLU A 49 -13.56 -14.26 1.68
N LEU A 50 -14.56 -13.84 2.45
CA LEU A 50 -15.81 -13.34 1.91
C LEU A 50 -15.62 -12.03 1.15
N ILE A 51 -14.73 -11.15 1.63
CA ILE A 51 -14.39 -9.92 0.91
C ILE A 51 -13.67 -10.24 -0.40
N ALA A 52 -12.72 -11.20 -0.40
CA ALA A 52 -12.04 -11.63 -1.62
C ALA A 52 -13.03 -12.21 -2.65
N LEU A 53 -13.94 -13.08 -2.19
CA LEU A 53 -14.97 -13.67 -3.03
C LEU A 53 -15.92 -12.61 -3.60
N HIS A 54 -16.32 -11.62 -2.81
CA HIS A 54 -17.15 -10.50 -3.30
C HIS A 54 -16.44 -9.68 -4.38
N LEU A 55 -15.16 -9.34 -4.17
CA LEU A 55 -14.37 -8.60 -5.16
C LEU A 55 -14.22 -9.38 -6.47
N GLU A 56 -14.00 -10.69 -6.40
CA GLU A 56 -13.88 -11.54 -7.58
C GLU A 56 -15.22 -11.70 -8.32
N THR A 57 -16.30 -11.98 -7.59
CA THR A 57 -17.62 -12.26 -8.20
C THR A 57 -18.33 -11.02 -8.73
N LYS A 58 -18.26 -9.88 -8.02
CA LYS A 58 -18.97 -8.66 -8.41
C LYS A 58 -18.15 -7.76 -9.33
N HIS A 59 -16.84 -7.66 -9.07
CA HIS A 59 -15.98 -6.68 -9.73
C HIS A 59 -14.94 -7.32 -10.65
N LYS A 60 -14.92 -8.66 -10.77
CA LYS A 60 -13.89 -9.41 -11.50
C LYS A 60 -12.48 -9.04 -11.06
N GLN A 61 -12.33 -8.61 -9.80
CA GLN A 61 -11.09 -8.11 -9.25
C GLN A 61 -10.56 -9.10 -8.22
N TYR A 62 -9.62 -9.95 -8.66
CA TYR A 62 -8.92 -10.83 -7.74
C TYR A 62 -8.03 -10.04 -6.78
N ALA A 63 -8.07 -10.40 -5.50
CA ALA A 63 -7.16 -9.90 -4.48
C ALA A 63 -6.94 -10.95 -3.38
N ALA A 64 -5.67 -11.27 -3.10
CA ALA A 64 -5.32 -12.16 -2.01
C ALA A 64 -5.70 -11.57 -0.63
N ARG A 65 -6.01 -12.44 0.34
CA ARG A 65 -6.37 -12.06 1.72
C ARG A 65 -5.36 -11.10 2.35
N SER A 66 -4.06 -11.38 2.19
CA SER A 66 -2.98 -10.54 2.73
C SER A 66 -2.93 -9.16 2.07
N THR A 67 -3.29 -9.05 0.79
CA THR A 67 -3.38 -7.78 0.07
C THR A 67 -4.56 -6.95 0.59
N ILE A 68 -5.72 -7.57 0.80
CA ILE A 68 -6.91 -6.92 1.37
C ILE A 68 -6.60 -6.43 2.79
N LEU A 69 -5.98 -7.26 3.62
CA LEU A 69 -5.60 -6.89 4.99
C LEU A 69 -4.60 -5.72 5.01
N ARG A 70 -3.55 -5.79 4.18
CA ARG A 70 -2.57 -4.71 4.03
C ARG A 70 -3.25 -3.42 3.56
N TYR A 71 -4.20 -3.53 2.65
CA TYR A 71 -4.94 -2.40 2.14
C TYR A 71 -5.79 -1.75 3.24
N LEU A 72 -6.58 -2.53 4.00
CA LEU A 72 -7.35 -2.08 5.15
C LEU A 72 -6.48 -1.33 6.17
N HIS A 73 -5.32 -1.88 6.51
CA HIS A 73 -4.35 -1.21 7.39
C HIS A 73 -3.85 0.11 6.79
N SER A 74 -3.58 0.15 5.49
CA SER A 74 -3.09 1.36 4.82
C SER A 74 -4.11 2.50 4.75
N ILE A 75 -5.40 2.18 4.83
CA ILE A 75 -6.50 3.16 4.87
C ILE A 75 -7.02 3.41 6.29
N GLY A 76 -6.39 2.83 7.32
CA GLY A 76 -6.73 3.04 8.73
C GLY A 76 -8.01 2.33 9.20
N VAL A 77 -8.49 1.32 8.46
CA VAL A 77 -9.70 0.58 8.87
C VAL A 77 -9.30 -0.57 9.79
N THR A 78 -9.82 -0.55 11.02
CA THR A 78 -9.64 -1.60 12.02
C THR A 78 -10.99 -2.20 12.38
N ARG A 79 -11.02 -3.50 12.68
CA ARG A 79 -12.17 -4.12 13.33
C ARG A 79 -12.04 -3.81 14.82
N HIS A 80 -12.86 -2.90 15.32
CA HIS A 80 -13.06 -2.79 16.77
C HIS A 80 -13.73 -4.08 17.22
N GLY A 81 -13.05 -4.84 18.08
CA GLY A 81 -13.61 -6.00 18.76
C GLY A 81 -14.67 -5.57 19.75
#